data_AF-F4QS05-F1
#
_entry.id   AF-F4QS05-F1
#
_cell.length_a   1.000
_cell.length_b   1.000
_cell.length_c   1.000
_cell.angle_alpha   90.00
_cell.angle_beta   90.00
_cell.angle_gamma   90.00
#
_symmetry.space_group_name_H-M   'P 1'
#
loop_
_entity.id
_entity.type
_entity.pdbx_description
1 polymer ?
#
loop_
_entity_poly.entity_id
_entity_poly.type
_entity_poly.pdbx_seq_one_letter_code
_entity_poly.pdbx_strand_id
1 'polypeptide(L)'
;MRLFTQAQNPGQFLSHVADNVGRTVHRGGDAVMGSLQRAASATGVNFDYLLRTAQRESSLNPKAKAPTSSAAGLFQFIEQTWLGTMKSAGAKHGYGAYADQITRGRDGRYHVTNSAARRDILNLRYNADAAAVMGAELTAGHAAYLKGRIGRDVTQGELYAAHFLGPEGAANLITAAQNRPGASAAALFPAAARANPTIFYSHGRSRTVTEVMANLTKTGGNAPMPIGDPAPQMDTERVTIARWDKVQSDQAIINLVFGGQDGQSGMLFNTQLMSAFGPGDEEKRDRRDGVDSYEQGLGKAFGLGDNSMG
;
A
#
# COMPACT_ATOMS: atom_id res chain seq x y z
N MET A 1 -12.07 22.67 65.43
CA MET A 1 -12.55 22.43 64.05
C MET A 1 -11.56 21.46 63.41
N ARG A 2 -11.93 20.18 63.27
CA ARG A 2 -11.05 19.10 62.77
C ARG A 2 -11.05 19.12 61.23
N LEU A 3 -9.89 19.26 60.60
CA LEU A 3 -9.69 18.99 59.17
C LEU A 3 -9.03 17.60 59.06
N PHE A 4 -9.79 16.64 58.53
CA PHE A 4 -9.26 15.34 58.12
C PHE A 4 -8.63 15.48 56.73
N THR A 5 -7.32 15.33 56.64
CA THR A 5 -6.61 15.15 55.36
C THR A 5 -6.76 13.69 54.94
N GLN A 6 -7.50 13.44 53.87
CA GLN A 6 -7.64 12.12 53.27
C GLN A 6 -6.35 11.78 52.50
N ALA A 7 -5.55 10.85 53.02
CA ALA A 7 -4.40 10.31 52.31
C ALA A 7 -4.89 9.52 51.10
N GLN A 8 -4.47 9.92 49.89
CA GLN A 8 -4.72 9.16 48.67
C GLN A 8 -3.98 7.82 48.73
N ASN A 9 -4.73 6.74 48.53
CA ASN A 9 -4.23 5.37 48.60
C ASN A 9 -3.28 5.07 47.41
N PRO A 10 -2.04 4.61 47.64
CA PRO A 10 -1.08 4.30 46.56
C PRO A 10 -1.52 3.14 45.65
N GLY A 11 -2.55 2.38 46.03
CA GLY A 11 -3.15 1.32 45.19
C GLY A 11 -4.02 1.82 44.03
N GLN A 12 -4.49 3.09 44.04
CA GLN A 12 -5.33 3.64 42.96
C GLN A 12 -4.52 4.22 41.79
N PHE A 13 -3.23 4.52 41.98
CA PHE A 13 -2.40 5.08 40.90
C PHE A 13 -1.97 4.02 39.88
N LEU A 14 -1.82 2.76 40.31
CA LEU A 14 -1.40 1.65 39.44
C LEU A 14 -2.56 1.06 38.61
N SER A 15 -3.82 1.20 39.03
CA SER A 15 -4.98 0.77 38.23
C SER A 15 -5.31 1.73 37.08
N HIS A 16 -5.23 3.05 37.31
CA HIS A 16 -5.53 4.04 36.28
C HIS A 16 -4.51 4.09 35.12
N VAL A 17 -3.25 3.68 35.35
CA VAL A 17 -2.25 3.56 34.28
C VAL A 17 -2.49 2.30 33.44
N ALA A 18 -2.83 1.17 34.06
CA ALA A 18 -3.17 -0.07 33.34
C ALA A 18 -4.43 0.09 32.47
N ASP A 19 -5.47 0.77 33.00
CA ASP A 19 -6.71 1.03 32.28
C ASP A 19 -6.53 1.98 31.10
N ASN A 20 -5.66 2.99 31.21
CA ASN A 20 -5.38 3.93 30.12
C ASN A 20 -4.50 3.33 29.02
N VAL A 21 -3.56 2.45 29.37
CA VAL A 21 -2.79 1.68 28.38
C VAL A 21 -3.72 0.72 27.64
N GLY A 22 -4.60 0.01 28.35
CA GLY A 22 -5.59 -0.88 27.73
C GLY A 22 -6.57 -0.17 26.79
N ARG A 23 -7.06 1.02 27.17
CA ARG A 23 -8.02 1.81 26.37
C ARG A 23 -7.38 2.45 25.13
N THR A 24 -6.10 2.81 25.19
CA THR A 24 -5.33 3.36 24.05
C THR A 24 -4.95 2.26 23.07
N VAL A 25 -4.57 1.08 23.56
CA VAL A 25 -4.29 -0.11 22.75
C VAL A 25 -5.57 -0.63 22.07
N HIS A 26 -6.72 -0.62 22.75
CA HIS A 26 -8.01 -0.95 22.13
C HIS A 26 -8.38 0.01 21.00
N ARG A 27 -8.32 1.34 21.21
CA ARG A 27 -8.56 2.32 20.13
C ARG A 27 -7.58 2.18 18.96
N GLY A 28 -6.31 1.88 19.25
CA GLY A 28 -5.30 1.62 18.22
C GLY A 28 -5.59 0.37 17.41
N GLY A 29 -5.98 -0.72 18.07
CA GLY A 29 -6.39 -1.98 17.43
C GLY A 29 -7.65 -1.82 16.59
N ASP A 30 -8.67 -1.13 17.11
CA ASP A 30 -9.92 -0.84 16.39
C ASP A 30 -9.67 0.02 15.13
N ALA A 31 -8.76 0.99 15.22
CA ALA A 31 -8.35 1.80 14.08
C ALA A 31 -7.57 0.99 13.02
N VAL A 32 -6.71 0.05 13.44
CA VAL A 32 -5.98 -0.85 12.54
C VAL A 32 -6.94 -1.79 11.82
N MET A 33 -7.89 -2.40 12.53
CA MET A 33 -8.91 -3.27 11.94
C MET A 33 -9.74 -2.53 10.87
N GLY A 34 -10.19 -1.31 11.18
CA GLY A 34 -10.90 -0.48 10.21
C GLY A 34 -10.04 -0.12 8.98
N SER A 35 -8.75 0.12 9.16
CA SER A 35 -7.81 0.40 8.07
C SER A 35 -7.65 -0.82 7.14
N LEU A 36 -7.52 -2.02 7.73
CA LEU A 36 -7.43 -3.28 7.00
C LEU A 36 -8.73 -3.60 6.23
N GLN A 37 -9.90 -3.34 6.82
CA GLN A 37 -11.20 -3.51 6.14
C GLN A 37 -11.37 -2.57 4.96
N ARG A 38 -11.01 -1.30 5.11
CA ARG A 38 -11.02 -0.32 4.00
C ARG A 38 -10.06 -0.75 2.88
N ALA A 39 -8.84 -1.15 3.23
CA ALA A 39 -7.85 -1.61 2.26
C ALA A 39 -8.31 -2.86 1.49
N ALA A 40 -8.91 -3.84 2.18
CA ALA A 40 -9.51 -5.02 1.56
C ALA A 40 -10.59 -4.63 0.54
N SER A 41 -11.51 -3.75 0.96
CA SER A 41 -12.62 -3.29 0.11
C SER A 41 -12.14 -2.50 -1.11
N ALA A 42 -11.12 -1.64 -0.94
CA ALA A 42 -10.60 -0.78 -2.01
C ALA A 42 -9.79 -1.55 -3.07
N THR A 43 -9.27 -2.73 -2.75
CA THR A 43 -8.32 -3.46 -3.62
C THR A 43 -8.81 -4.85 -4.03
N GLY A 44 -9.89 -5.35 -3.44
CA GLY A 44 -10.39 -6.71 -3.67
C GLY A 44 -9.57 -7.81 -2.99
N VAL A 45 -8.54 -7.45 -2.20
CA VAL A 45 -7.76 -8.41 -1.41
C VAL A 45 -8.56 -8.87 -0.19
N ASN A 46 -8.53 -10.16 0.10
CA ASN A 46 -9.20 -10.74 1.25
C ASN A 46 -8.71 -10.13 2.58
N PHE A 47 -9.66 -9.69 3.42
CA PHE A 47 -9.38 -9.09 4.72
C PHE A 47 -8.60 -10.02 5.66
N ASP A 48 -8.96 -11.30 5.75
CA ASP A 48 -8.31 -12.24 6.67
C ASP A 48 -6.83 -12.44 6.31
N TYR A 49 -6.50 -12.41 5.02
CA TYR A 49 -5.11 -12.44 4.57
C TYR A 49 -4.34 -11.20 5.03
N LEU A 50 -4.92 -10.00 4.86
CA LEU A 50 -4.29 -8.76 5.30
C LEU A 50 -4.11 -8.76 6.83
N LEU A 51 -5.12 -9.21 7.57
CA LEU A 51 -5.09 -9.32 9.03
C LEU A 51 -4.01 -10.30 9.50
N ARG A 52 -3.97 -11.51 8.93
CA ARG A 52 -2.95 -12.53 9.28
C ARG A 52 -1.54 -12.05 8.94
N THR A 53 -1.38 -11.38 7.81
CA THR A 53 -0.09 -10.81 7.40
C THR A 53 0.34 -9.73 8.39
N ALA A 54 -0.53 -8.75 8.69
CA ALA A 54 -0.23 -7.69 9.65
C ALA A 54 0.07 -8.23 11.07
N GLN A 55 -0.67 -9.25 11.51
CA GLN A 55 -0.42 -9.94 12.79
C GLN A 55 0.95 -10.62 12.79
N ARG A 56 1.34 -11.27 11.69
CA ARG A 56 2.63 -11.94 11.55
C ARG A 56 3.79 -10.95 11.51
N GLU A 57 3.65 -9.88 10.73
CA GLU A 57 4.73 -8.93 10.49
C GLU A 57 4.98 -7.98 11.66
N SER A 58 3.92 -7.57 12.38
CA SER A 58 4.04 -6.51 13.38
C SER A 58 3.22 -6.74 14.66
N SER A 59 2.53 -7.88 14.79
CA SER A 59 1.52 -8.06 15.84
C SER A 59 0.47 -6.94 15.86
N LEU A 60 0.05 -6.49 14.67
CA LEU A 60 -0.87 -5.38 14.45
C LEU A 60 -0.37 -4.02 14.96
N ASN A 61 0.94 -3.86 15.18
CA ASN A 61 1.52 -2.60 15.62
C ASN A 61 1.95 -1.73 14.42
N PRO A 62 1.23 -0.63 14.10
CA PRO A 62 1.60 0.24 13.00
C PRO A 62 2.90 1.02 13.26
N LYS A 63 3.42 1.01 14.49
CA LYS A 63 4.69 1.65 14.86
C LYS A 63 5.88 0.67 14.92
N ALA A 64 5.68 -0.60 14.55
CA ALA A 64 6.74 -1.60 14.59
C ALA A 64 7.92 -1.22 13.69
N LYS A 65 9.16 -1.41 14.18
CA LYS A 65 10.40 -1.15 13.45
C LYS A 65 11.36 -2.31 13.66
N ALA A 66 11.79 -2.96 12.59
CA ALA A 66 12.85 -3.96 12.67
C ALA A 66 14.21 -3.29 13.01
N PRO A 67 14.99 -3.83 13.96
CA PRO A 67 16.30 -3.26 14.33
C PRO A 67 17.39 -3.53 13.28
N THR A 68 17.24 -4.55 12.44
CA THR A 68 18.28 -5.03 11.52
C THR A 68 18.07 -4.65 10.06
N SER A 69 16.96 -3.97 9.73
CA SER A 69 16.62 -3.64 8.34
C SER A 69 15.85 -2.33 8.26
N SER A 70 15.49 -1.90 7.03
CA SER A 70 14.61 -0.74 6.84
C SER A 70 13.14 -1.06 7.11
N ALA A 71 12.77 -2.32 7.39
CA ALA A 71 11.40 -2.74 7.61
C ALA A 71 10.71 -1.94 8.73
N ALA A 72 9.49 -1.48 8.45
CA ALA A 72 8.71 -0.61 9.33
C ALA A 72 7.22 -0.74 9.06
N GLY A 73 6.42 -0.45 10.09
CA GLY A 73 4.96 -0.37 9.98
C GLY A 73 4.24 -1.71 10.10
N LEU A 74 2.94 -1.65 9.83
CA LEU A 74 1.99 -2.75 10.00
C LEU A 74 2.37 -4.00 9.18
N PHE A 75 2.96 -3.80 8.00
CA PHE A 75 3.38 -4.84 7.05
C PHE A 75 4.90 -4.96 6.91
N GLN A 76 5.68 -4.37 7.82
CA GLN A 76 7.15 -4.40 7.80
C GLN A 76 7.78 -4.06 6.44
N PHE A 77 7.22 -3.06 5.75
CA PHE A 77 7.70 -2.63 4.45
C PHE A 77 9.17 -2.20 4.52
N ILE A 78 10.02 -2.85 3.72
CA ILE A 78 11.36 -2.32 3.43
C ILE A 78 11.24 -1.13 2.49
N GLU A 79 12.23 -0.24 2.55
CA GLU A 79 12.19 1.06 1.88
C GLU A 79 11.92 0.96 0.37
N GLN A 80 12.64 0.11 -0.35
CA GLN A 80 12.50 0.04 -1.82
C GLN A 80 11.14 -0.50 -2.25
N THR A 81 10.61 -1.50 -1.53
CA THR A 81 9.25 -2.01 -1.77
C THR A 81 8.21 -0.95 -1.46
N TRP A 82 8.38 -0.19 -0.37
CA TRP A 82 7.50 0.92 -0.04
C TRP A 82 7.46 1.98 -1.13
N LEU A 83 8.63 2.46 -1.55
CA LEU A 83 8.72 3.49 -2.59
C LEU A 83 8.15 2.99 -3.92
N GLY A 84 8.42 1.74 -4.30
CA GLY A 84 7.85 1.16 -5.52
C GLY A 84 6.33 1.05 -5.47
N THR A 85 5.78 0.58 -4.35
CA THR A 85 4.33 0.44 -4.17
C THR A 85 3.64 1.80 -4.12
N MET A 86 4.22 2.76 -3.41
CA MET A 86 3.74 4.15 -3.37
C MET A 86 3.77 4.78 -4.76
N LYS A 87 4.85 4.55 -5.54
CA LYS A 87 4.95 5.07 -6.91
C LYS A 87 3.87 4.50 -7.82
N SER A 88 3.59 3.21 -7.74
CA SER A 88 2.65 2.54 -8.65
C SER A 88 1.18 2.74 -8.28
N ALA A 89 0.87 2.80 -6.98
CA ALA A 89 -0.50 2.76 -6.49
C ALA A 89 -0.91 3.96 -5.63
N GLY A 90 0.04 4.77 -5.15
CA GLY A 90 -0.23 5.87 -4.22
C GLY A 90 -1.29 6.85 -4.72
N ALA A 91 -1.25 7.21 -6.01
CA ALA A 91 -2.21 8.13 -6.62
C ALA A 91 -3.66 7.63 -6.52
N LYS A 92 -3.91 6.33 -6.68
CA LYS A 92 -5.25 5.72 -6.59
C LYS A 92 -5.91 5.90 -5.21
N HIS A 93 -5.07 6.13 -4.18
CA HIS A 93 -5.48 6.16 -2.78
C HIS A 93 -5.24 7.53 -2.12
N GLY A 94 -5.12 8.59 -2.93
CA GLY A 94 -4.95 9.95 -2.43
C GLY A 94 -3.53 10.32 -2.00
N TYR A 95 -2.52 9.49 -2.32
CA TYR A 95 -1.10 9.75 -2.07
C TYR A 95 -0.35 10.20 -3.33
N GLY A 96 -1.05 10.75 -4.34
CA GLY A 96 -0.46 11.16 -5.63
C GLY A 96 0.72 12.12 -5.48
N ALA A 97 0.57 13.16 -4.66
CA ALA A 97 1.63 14.14 -4.39
C ALA A 97 2.90 13.52 -3.77
N TYR A 98 2.78 12.38 -3.07
CA TYR A 98 3.92 11.60 -2.58
C TYR A 98 4.52 10.71 -3.68
N ALA A 99 3.66 10.05 -4.46
CA ALA A 99 4.06 9.19 -5.57
C ALA A 99 4.82 9.95 -6.68
N ASP A 100 4.45 11.19 -6.95
CA ASP A 100 5.08 12.05 -7.97
C ASP A 100 6.53 12.40 -7.63
N GLN A 101 6.85 12.46 -6.34
CA GLN A 101 8.21 12.74 -5.85
C GLN A 101 9.14 11.53 -5.93
N ILE A 102 8.59 10.35 -6.25
CA ILE A 102 9.36 9.12 -6.39
C ILE A 102 9.72 8.90 -7.86
N THR A 103 11.00 8.72 -8.13
CA THR A 103 11.53 8.40 -9.46
C THR A 103 12.14 7.01 -9.47
N ARG A 104 12.10 6.35 -10.63
CA ARG A 104 12.77 5.07 -10.86
C ARG A 104 14.05 5.32 -11.66
N GLY A 105 15.19 4.94 -11.09
CA GLY A 105 16.49 5.03 -11.74
C GLY A 105 16.66 4.03 -12.87
N ARG A 106 17.72 4.20 -13.67
CA ARG A 106 18.10 3.25 -14.74
C ARG A 106 18.48 1.87 -14.20
N ASP A 107 18.94 1.82 -12.95
CA ASP A 107 19.22 0.59 -12.19
C ASP A 107 17.95 -0.10 -11.66
N GLY A 108 16.78 0.48 -11.94
CA GLY A 108 15.49 -0.04 -11.51
C GLY A 108 15.11 0.30 -10.07
N ARG A 109 15.96 1.02 -9.32
CA ARG A 109 15.73 1.40 -7.92
C ARG A 109 14.85 2.65 -7.83
N TYR A 110 14.16 2.79 -6.70
CA TYR A 110 13.30 3.95 -6.42
C TYR A 110 14.02 4.96 -5.54
N HIS A 111 13.93 6.23 -5.93
CA HIS A 111 14.61 7.36 -5.30
C HIS A 111 13.65 8.53 -5.05
N VAL A 112 13.97 9.33 -4.03
CA VAL A 112 13.32 10.62 -3.75
C VAL A 112 14.43 11.63 -3.52
N THR A 113 14.52 12.63 -4.39
CA THR A 113 15.65 13.59 -4.39
C THR A 113 15.63 14.51 -3.18
N ASN A 114 14.44 15.00 -2.80
CA ASN A 114 14.29 15.88 -1.63
C ASN A 114 14.29 15.05 -0.34
N SER A 115 15.20 15.35 0.59
CA SER A 115 15.38 14.59 1.83
C SER A 115 14.21 14.72 2.81
N ALA A 116 13.58 15.90 2.89
CA ALA A 116 12.40 16.12 3.73
C ALA A 116 11.21 15.34 3.19
N ALA A 117 10.96 15.42 1.88
CA ALA A 117 9.94 14.63 1.21
C ALA A 117 10.16 13.12 1.39
N ARG A 118 11.41 12.65 1.22
CA ARG A 118 11.77 11.25 1.42
C ARG A 118 11.40 10.80 2.83
N ARG A 119 11.72 11.59 3.85
CA ARG A 119 11.34 11.30 5.24
C ARG A 119 9.83 11.19 5.39
N ASP A 120 9.08 12.13 4.85
CA ASP A 120 7.62 12.17 4.99
C ASP A 120 6.97 10.97 4.29
N ILE A 121 7.43 10.62 3.08
CA ILE A 121 7.01 9.43 2.35
C ILE A 121 7.31 8.16 3.15
N LEU A 122 8.51 8.04 3.74
CA LEU A 122 8.87 6.84 4.51
C LEU A 122 8.13 6.74 5.84
N ASN A 123 7.73 7.87 6.42
CA ASN A 123 6.97 7.92 7.67
C ASN A 123 5.51 7.46 7.49
N LEU A 124 4.96 7.52 6.27
CA LEU A 124 3.65 6.96 5.96
C LEU A 124 3.56 5.45 6.22
N ARG A 125 4.68 4.71 6.27
CA ARG A 125 4.69 3.31 6.74
C ARG A 125 4.13 3.14 8.15
N TYR A 126 4.22 4.17 8.98
CA TYR A 126 3.69 4.16 10.34
C TYR A 126 2.25 4.66 10.45
N ASN A 127 1.63 5.03 9.34
CA ASN A 127 0.21 5.37 9.27
C ASN A 127 -0.57 4.10 8.90
N ALA A 128 -1.58 3.73 9.70
CA ALA A 128 -2.30 2.47 9.53
C ALA A 128 -3.05 2.39 8.20
N ASP A 129 -3.71 3.48 7.77
CA ASP A 129 -4.43 3.54 6.50
C ASP A 129 -3.48 3.40 5.31
N ALA A 130 -2.41 4.21 5.28
CA ALA A 130 -1.41 4.18 4.21
C ALA A 130 -0.74 2.81 4.12
N ALA A 131 -0.33 2.24 5.26
CA ALA A 131 0.31 0.94 5.32
C ALA A 131 -0.63 -0.19 4.89
N ALA A 132 -1.91 -0.13 5.31
CA ALA A 132 -2.91 -1.13 4.95
C ALA A 132 -3.20 -1.12 3.46
N VAL A 133 -3.46 0.04 2.87
CA VAL A 133 -3.82 0.13 1.45
C VAL A 133 -2.64 -0.18 0.53
N MET A 134 -1.41 0.24 0.88
CA MET A 134 -0.22 -0.15 0.14
C MET A 134 0.09 -1.65 0.33
N GLY A 135 -0.13 -2.21 1.52
CA GLY A 135 -0.02 -3.65 1.77
C GLY A 135 -0.96 -4.48 0.89
N ALA A 136 -2.18 -3.99 0.72
CA ALA A 136 -3.18 -4.61 -0.14
C ALA A 136 -2.84 -4.46 -1.63
N GLU A 137 -2.42 -3.29 -2.11
CA GLU A 137 -1.96 -3.09 -3.49
C GLU A 137 -0.74 -3.97 -3.84
N LEU A 138 0.23 -4.09 -2.92
CA LEU A 138 1.36 -5.00 -3.10
C LEU A 138 0.89 -6.45 -3.25
N THR A 139 -0.06 -6.87 -2.40
CA THR A 139 -0.63 -8.23 -2.45
C THR A 139 -1.38 -8.48 -3.75
N ALA A 140 -2.22 -7.53 -4.18
CA ALA A 140 -2.95 -7.61 -5.45
C ALA A 140 -1.98 -7.71 -6.64
N GLY A 141 -0.90 -6.92 -6.63
CA GLY A 141 0.15 -6.99 -7.65
C GLY A 141 0.86 -8.34 -7.70
N HIS A 142 1.19 -8.92 -6.54
CA HIS A 142 1.74 -10.28 -6.46
C HIS A 142 0.77 -11.33 -6.97
N ALA A 143 -0.51 -11.24 -6.60
CA ALA A 143 -1.55 -12.15 -7.05
C ALA A 143 -1.70 -12.11 -8.58
N ALA A 144 -1.79 -10.92 -9.16
CA ALA A 144 -1.91 -10.72 -10.60
C ALA A 144 -0.69 -11.28 -11.35
N TYR A 145 0.53 -10.98 -10.86
CA TYR A 145 1.76 -11.51 -11.44
C TYR A 145 1.77 -13.04 -11.43
N LEU A 146 1.51 -13.64 -10.27
CA LEU A 146 1.51 -15.09 -10.12
C LEU A 146 0.44 -15.74 -10.99
N LYS A 147 -0.80 -15.23 -10.97
CA LYS A 147 -1.90 -15.74 -11.80
C LYS A 147 -1.53 -15.75 -13.29
N GLY A 148 -0.93 -14.67 -13.79
CA GLY A 148 -0.45 -14.60 -15.17
C GLY A 148 0.67 -15.60 -15.50
N ARG A 149 1.46 -16.02 -14.50
CA ARG A 149 2.56 -16.98 -14.68
C ARG A 149 2.16 -18.44 -14.49
N ILE A 150 1.20 -18.72 -13.62
CA ILE A 150 0.81 -20.11 -13.26
C ILE A 150 -0.53 -20.54 -13.87
N GLY A 151 -1.28 -19.61 -14.48
CA GLY A 151 -2.52 -19.92 -15.21
C GLY A 151 -3.74 -20.22 -14.34
N ARG A 152 -3.66 -19.97 -13.03
CA ARG A 152 -4.78 -20.14 -12.08
C ARG A 152 -4.69 -19.11 -10.96
N ASP A 153 -5.78 -18.99 -10.19
CA ASP A 153 -5.76 -18.19 -8.96
C ASP A 153 -4.72 -18.72 -7.97
N VAL A 154 -4.13 -17.78 -7.23
CA VAL A 154 -3.13 -18.05 -6.20
C VAL A 154 -3.79 -18.46 -4.91
N THR A 155 -3.09 -19.27 -4.12
CA THR A 155 -3.45 -19.53 -2.71
C THR A 155 -2.83 -18.48 -1.79
N GLN A 156 -3.34 -18.35 -0.55
CA GLN A 156 -2.70 -17.48 0.45
C GLN A 156 -1.26 -17.92 0.75
N GLY A 157 -0.99 -19.23 0.77
CA GLY A 157 0.37 -19.75 0.94
C GLY A 157 1.31 -19.31 -0.18
N GLU A 158 0.83 -19.28 -1.42
CA GLU A 158 1.59 -18.81 -2.58
C GLU A 158 1.84 -17.29 -2.54
N LEU A 159 0.86 -16.51 -2.07
CA LEU A 159 1.05 -15.08 -1.83
C LEU A 159 2.09 -14.81 -0.74
N TYR A 160 2.10 -15.65 0.30
CA TYR A 160 3.14 -15.57 1.33
C TYR A 160 4.52 -15.96 0.77
N ALA A 161 4.60 -16.99 -0.09
CA ALA A 161 5.85 -17.30 -0.80
C ALA A 161 6.31 -16.11 -1.67
N ALA A 162 5.39 -15.38 -2.33
CA ALA A 162 5.71 -14.17 -3.08
C ALA A 162 6.15 -13.00 -2.18
N HIS A 163 5.58 -12.87 -0.99
CA HIS A 163 6.07 -11.89 -0.01
C HIS A 163 7.53 -12.18 0.39
N PHE A 164 7.88 -13.45 0.57
CA PHE A 164 9.21 -13.87 1.01
C PHE A 164 10.27 -13.89 -0.11
N LEU A 165 9.95 -14.47 -1.28
CA LEU A 165 10.88 -14.65 -2.41
C LEU A 165 10.79 -13.55 -3.47
N GLY A 166 9.81 -12.66 -3.36
CA GLY A 166 9.33 -11.85 -4.48
C GLY A 166 8.42 -12.65 -5.43
N PRO A 167 7.62 -11.97 -6.26
CA PRO A 167 6.61 -12.61 -7.10
C PRO A 167 7.22 -13.53 -8.16
N GLU A 168 8.38 -13.16 -8.74
CA GLU A 168 9.10 -14.02 -9.69
C GLU A 168 9.67 -15.29 -9.03
N GLY A 169 10.31 -15.14 -7.86
CA GLY A 169 10.86 -16.27 -7.11
C GLY A 169 9.77 -17.27 -6.71
N ALA A 170 8.60 -16.77 -6.29
CA ALA A 170 7.45 -17.61 -5.99
C ALA A 170 6.87 -18.30 -7.22
N ALA A 171 6.72 -17.62 -8.36
CA ALA A 171 6.29 -18.25 -9.60
C ALA A 171 7.24 -19.41 -9.98
N ASN A 172 8.55 -19.15 -9.93
CA ASN A 172 9.56 -20.16 -10.23
C ASN A 172 9.51 -21.33 -9.24
N LEU A 173 9.22 -21.07 -7.95
CA LEU A 173 9.06 -22.12 -6.93
C LEU A 173 7.82 -22.97 -7.20
N ILE A 174 6.69 -22.35 -7.52
CA ILE A 174 5.43 -23.05 -7.84
C ILE A 174 5.62 -23.96 -9.05
N THR A 175 6.19 -23.43 -10.15
CA THR A 175 6.48 -24.22 -11.35
C THR A 175 7.48 -25.34 -11.06
N ALA A 176 8.51 -25.08 -10.27
CA ALA A 176 9.47 -26.12 -9.89
C ALA A 176 8.85 -27.21 -9.01
N ALA A 177 7.88 -26.87 -8.15
CA ALA A 177 7.19 -27.84 -7.32
C ALA A 177 6.35 -28.80 -8.17
N GLN A 178 5.80 -28.32 -9.28
CA GLN A 178 5.06 -29.13 -10.25
C GLN A 178 6.00 -30.01 -11.09
N ASN A 179 7.08 -29.44 -11.61
CA ASN A 179 7.90 -30.10 -12.64
C ASN A 179 9.09 -30.89 -12.09
N ARG A 180 9.59 -30.52 -10.91
CA ARG A 180 10.81 -31.11 -10.30
C ARG A 180 10.74 -31.08 -8.76
N PRO A 181 9.73 -31.72 -8.15
CA PRO A 181 9.43 -31.62 -6.72
C PRO A 181 10.58 -32.05 -5.80
N GLY A 182 11.41 -32.99 -6.24
CA GLY A 182 12.55 -33.53 -5.49
C GLY A 182 13.88 -32.77 -5.71
N ALA A 183 13.91 -31.77 -6.59
CA ALA A 183 15.14 -31.00 -6.85
C ALA A 183 15.57 -30.21 -5.61
N SER A 184 16.88 -29.95 -5.49
CA SER A 184 17.44 -29.11 -4.43
C SER A 184 16.94 -27.66 -4.58
N ALA A 185 16.18 -27.17 -3.59
CA ALA A 185 15.71 -25.79 -3.59
C ALA A 185 16.88 -24.80 -3.48
N ALA A 186 17.93 -25.13 -2.73
CA ALA A 186 19.09 -24.26 -2.60
C ALA A 186 19.86 -24.10 -3.92
N ALA A 187 19.90 -25.15 -4.75
CA ALA A 187 20.50 -25.07 -6.08
C ALA A 187 19.70 -24.18 -7.04
N LEU A 188 18.37 -24.18 -6.92
CA LEU A 188 17.49 -23.38 -7.77
C LEU A 188 17.37 -21.92 -7.32
N PHE A 189 17.55 -21.65 -6.02
CA PHE A 189 17.40 -20.32 -5.43
C PHE A 189 18.62 -19.94 -4.56
N PRO A 190 19.84 -19.88 -5.13
CA PRO A 190 21.08 -19.76 -4.35
C PRO A 190 21.14 -18.47 -3.53
N ALA A 191 20.64 -17.35 -4.06
CA ALA A 191 20.60 -16.09 -3.33
C ALA A 191 19.65 -16.14 -2.12
N ALA A 192 18.45 -16.69 -2.30
CA ALA A 192 17.48 -16.84 -1.22
C ALA A 192 17.95 -17.85 -0.16
N ALA A 193 18.61 -18.93 -0.59
CA ALA A 193 19.20 -19.94 0.29
C ALA A 193 20.32 -19.38 1.15
N ARG A 194 21.21 -18.55 0.57
CA ARG A 194 22.27 -17.85 1.31
C ARG A 194 21.72 -16.85 2.32
N ALA A 195 20.65 -16.13 1.95
CA ALA A 195 20.01 -15.17 2.85
C ALA A 195 19.20 -15.84 3.96
N ASN A 196 18.66 -17.04 3.71
CA ASN A 196 17.71 -17.71 4.60
C ASN A 196 18.03 -19.20 4.78
N PRO A 197 19.20 -19.55 5.36
CA PRO A 197 19.67 -20.94 5.42
C PRO A 197 18.70 -21.85 6.18
N THR A 198 18.02 -21.34 7.21
CA THR A 198 17.05 -22.10 8.01
C THR A 198 15.81 -22.52 7.23
N ILE A 199 15.49 -21.84 6.12
CA ILE A 199 14.37 -22.19 5.22
C ILE A 199 14.81 -23.19 4.16
N PHE A 200 16.03 -23.06 3.63
CA PHE A 200 16.52 -23.89 2.53
C PHE A 200 17.27 -25.14 2.95
N TYR A 201 17.69 -25.26 4.20
CA TYR A 201 18.46 -26.41 4.71
C TYR A 201 17.85 -27.00 5.99
N SER A 202 18.07 -28.29 6.21
CA SER A 202 17.69 -29.00 7.43
C SER A 202 18.70 -30.11 7.71
N HIS A 203 19.24 -30.17 8.92
CA HIS A 203 20.21 -31.20 9.32
C HIS A 203 21.40 -31.33 8.33
N GLY A 204 21.93 -30.19 7.87
CA GLY A 204 23.03 -30.14 6.90
C GLY A 204 22.67 -30.50 5.45
N ARG A 205 21.43 -30.90 5.17
CA ARG A 205 20.95 -31.24 3.82
C ARG A 205 20.18 -30.08 3.20
N SER A 206 20.26 -29.90 1.88
CA SER A 206 19.34 -29.00 1.18
C SER A 206 17.95 -29.58 1.21
N ARG A 207 16.96 -28.75 1.56
CA ARG A 207 15.55 -29.08 1.36
C ARG A 207 15.24 -29.18 -0.12
N THR A 208 14.27 -30.04 -0.45
CA THR A 208 13.71 -30.13 -1.79
C THR A 208 12.79 -28.94 -2.07
N VAL A 209 12.44 -28.73 -3.34
CA VAL A 209 11.47 -27.71 -3.74
C VAL A 209 10.14 -27.88 -2.98
N THR A 210 9.65 -29.12 -2.89
CA THR A 210 8.37 -29.40 -2.20
C THR A 210 8.46 -29.13 -0.70
N GLU A 211 9.59 -29.43 -0.07
CA GLU A 211 9.80 -29.15 1.35
C GLU A 211 9.85 -27.65 1.64
N VAL A 212 10.50 -26.85 0.79
CA VAL A 212 10.50 -25.38 0.92
C VAL A 212 9.10 -24.82 0.68
N MET A 213 8.40 -25.30 -0.36
CA MET A 213 7.03 -24.89 -0.64
C MET A 213 6.11 -25.17 0.55
N ALA A 214 6.11 -26.39 1.07
CA ALA A 214 5.31 -26.78 2.23
C ALA A 214 5.64 -25.95 3.48
N ASN A 215 6.91 -25.58 3.69
CA ASN A 215 7.31 -24.72 4.79
C ASN A 215 6.74 -23.31 4.65
N LEU A 216 6.80 -22.72 3.46
CA LEU A 216 6.28 -21.38 3.19
C LEU A 216 4.74 -21.34 3.21
N THR A 217 4.06 -22.37 2.73
CA THR A 217 2.59 -22.37 2.66
C THR A 217 1.89 -22.85 3.93
N LYS A 218 2.65 -23.39 4.91
CA LYS A 218 2.12 -24.02 6.14
C LYS A 218 1.06 -23.18 6.87
N THR A 219 1.22 -21.86 6.89
CA THR A 219 0.33 -20.92 7.59
C THR A 219 -0.73 -20.28 6.71
N GLY A 220 -0.60 -20.35 5.37
CA GLY A 220 -1.53 -19.73 4.42
C GLY A 220 -2.67 -20.65 3.99
N GLY A 221 -2.50 -21.97 4.08
CA GLY A 221 -3.48 -22.91 3.54
C GLY A 221 -3.52 -22.93 2.00
N ASN A 222 -4.24 -23.90 1.45
CA ASN A 222 -4.23 -24.23 0.02
C ASN A 222 -5.48 -23.75 -0.75
N ALA A 223 -6.40 -23.02 -0.10
CA ALA A 223 -7.59 -22.52 -0.77
C ALA A 223 -7.20 -21.43 -1.79
N PRO A 224 -7.67 -21.52 -3.04
CA PRO A 224 -7.53 -20.41 -4.00
C PRO A 224 -8.16 -19.15 -3.44
N MET A 225 -7.49 -18.02 -3.67
CA MET A 225 -7.91 -16.69 -3.30
C MET A 225 -8.19 -15.90 -4.57
N PRO A 226 -9.46 -15.82 -4.99
CA PRO A 226 -9.86 -14.87 -6.01
C PRO A 226 -9.55 -13.47 -5.46
N ILE A 227 -8.76 -12.68 -6.19
CA ILE A 227 -8.74 -11.24 -5.97
C ILE A 227 -9.99 -10.71 -6.64
N GLY A 228 -10.92 -10.18 -5.85
CA GLY A 228 -12.15 -9.60 -6.39
C GLY A 228 -11.83 -8.36 -7.23
N ASP A 229 -12.73 -8.01 -8.15
CA ASP A 229 -12.65 -6.70 -8.78
C ASP A 229 -12.72 -5.62 -7.68
N PRO A 230 -11.90 -4.55 -7.78
CA PRO A 230 -11.99 -3.46 -6.83
C PRO A 230 -13.43 -2.95 -6.78
N ALA A 231 -13.94 -2.62 -5.59
CA ALA A 231 -15.22 -1.94 -5.50
C ALA A 231 -15.20 -0.71 -6.43
N PRO A 232 -16.29 -0.42 -7.18
CA PRO A 232 -16.32 0.72 -8.08
C PRO A 232 -15.88 1.97 -7.31
N GLN A 233 -14.82 2.61 -7.79
CA GLN A 233 -14.22 3.77 -7.14
C GLN A 233 -15.32 4.79 -6.89
N MET A 234 -15.54 5.17 -5.63
CA MET A 234 -16.31 6.37 -5.35
C MET A 234 -15.55 7.51 -6.01
N ASP A 235 -16.19 8.11 -7.00
CA ASP A 235 -15.65 9.16 -7.84
C ASP A 235 -14.86 10.15 -7.00
N THR A 236 -13.55 10.23 -7.25
CA THR A 236 -12.61 11.06 -6.49
C THR A 236 -13.09 12.51 -6.40
N GLU A 237 -13.82 12.95 -7.42
CA GLU A 237 -14.47 14.26 -7.53
C GLU A 237 -15.57 14.46 -6.49
N ARG A 238 -16.37 13.42 -6.19
CA ARG A 238 -17.39 13.46 -5.14
C ARG A 238 -16.78 13.46 -3.74
N VAL A 239 -15.64 12.81 -3.55
CA VAL A 239 -14.93 12.81 -2.26
C VAL A 239 -14.24 14.15 -2.00
N THR A 240 -13.68 14.80 -3.02
CA THR A 240 -13.20 16.20 -2.89
C THR A 240 -14.35 17.15 -2.64
N ILE A 241 -15.48 17.05 -3.35
CA ILE A 241 -16.65 17.91 -3.13
C ILE A 241 -17.21 17.73 -1.72
N ALA A 242 -17.41 16.50 -1.23
CA ALA A 242 -17.89 16.25 0.13
C ALA A 242 -16.90 16.73 1.22
N ARG A 243 -15.60 16.76 0.92
CA ARG A 243 -14.56 17.28 1.80
C ARG A 243 -14.52 18.81 1.79
N TRP A 244 -14.80 19.46 0.66
CA TRP A 244 -14.91 20.91 0.53
C TRP A 244 -16.21 21.46 1.14
N ASP A 245 -17.33 20.76 0.98
CA ASP A 245 -18.61 21.12 1.62
C ASP A 245 -18.48 21.13 3.15
N LYS A 246 -17.77 20.13 3.72
CA LYS A 246 -17.50 20.05 5.15
C LYS A 246 -16.56 21.16 5.65
N VAL A 247 -15.59 21.57 4.83
CA VAL A 247 -14.68 22.68 5.14
C VAL A 247 -15.39 24.04 5.01
N GLN A 248 -16.36 24.17 4.09
CA GLN A 248 -17.20 25.36 3.97
C GLN A 248 -18.25 25.47 5.08
N SER A 249 -18.81 24.37 5.57
CA SER A 249 -19.73 24.40 6.71
C SER A 249 -19.04 24.79 8.03
N ASP A 250 -17.71 24.62 8.11
CA ASP A 250 -16.88 24.99 9.27
C ASP A 250 -16.26 26.41 9.13
N GLN A 251 -16.98 27.37 8.52
CA GLN A 251 -16.57 28.79 8.41
C GLN A 251 -16.34 29.50 9.76
N ALA A 252 -16.71 28.88 10.89
CA ALA A 252 -16.45 29.43 12.23
C ALA A 252 -14.96 29.40 12.62
N ILE A 253 -14.13 28.52 12.04
CA ILE A 253 -12.71 28.37 12.42
C ILE A 253 -11.81 29.39 11.70
N ILE A 254 -12.12 29.78 10.46
CA ILE A 254 -11.28 30.73 9.69
C ILE A 254 -11.40 32.16 10.24
N ASN A 255 -12.60 32.56 10.68
CA ASN A 255 -12.81 33.86 11.32
C ASN A 255 -12.13 33.98 12.70
N LEU A 256 -11.87 32.85 13.38
CA LEU A 256 -11.21 32.82 14.67
C LEU A 256 -9.66 32.87 14.57
N VAL A 257 -9.09 32.43 13.45
CA VAL A 257 -7.62 32.36 13.26
C VAL A 257 -7.05 33.58 12.51
N PHE A 258 -7.83 34.26 11.67
CA PHE A 258 -7.32 35.38 10.85
C PHE A 258 -8.11 36.70 10.98
N GLY A 259 -9.09 36.78 11.87
CA GLY A 259 -9.85 38.01 12.14
C GLY A 259 -9.13 38.98 13.07
N GLY A 260 -8.04 39.59 12.62
CA GLY A 260 -7.27 40.57 13.39
C GLY A 260 -6.80 41.75 12.55
N GLN A 261 -7.66 42.78 12.48
CA GLN A 261 -7.42 44.16 12.05
C GLN A 261 -7.06 44.45 10.57
N ASP A 262 -7.84 45.39 10.04
CA ASP A 262 -7.65 46.20 8.82
C ASP A 262 -8.17 45.60 7.49
N GLY A 263 -9.50 45.67 7.32
CA GLY A 263 -10.29 45.17 6.19
C GLY A 263 -10.08 45.88 4.83
N GLN A 264 -8.91 46.44 4.54
CA GLN A 264 -8.58 46.99 3.21
C GLN A 264 -7.48 46.19 2.48
N SER A 265 -6.68 45.39 3.18
CA SER A 265 -5.64 44.54 2.54
C SER A 265 -6.20 43.23 1.95
N GLY A 266 -7.35 42.77 2.42
CA GLY A 266 -8.00 41.53 1.91
C GLY A 266 -8.63 41.65 0.52
N MET A 267 -9.03 42.86 0.12
CA MET A 267 -9.66 43.10 -1.19
C MET A 267 -8.66 43.09 -2.35
N LEU A 268 -7.39 43.46 -2.10
CA LEU A 268 -6.34 43.45 -3.13
C LEU A 268 -5.82 42.03 -3.41
N PHE A 269 -5.78 41.15 -2.41
CA PHE A 269 -5.38 39.75 -2.61
C PHE A 269 -6.45 38.95 -3.38
N ASN A 270 -7.74 39.25 -3.17
CA ASN A 270 -8.84 38.58 -3.87
C ASN A 270 -8.94 38.98 -5.36
N THR A 271 -8.50 40.19 -5.70
CA THR A 271 -8.55 40.73 -7.08
C THR A 271 -7.44 40.17 -7.97
N GLN A 272 -6.26 39.88 -7.41
CA GLN A 272 -5.12 39.30 -8.13
C GLN A 272 -5.29 37.78 -8.39
N LEU A 273 -6.04 37.07 -7.54
CA LEU A 273 -6.33 35.65 -7.68
C LEU A 273 -7.46 35.36 -8.68
N MET A 274 -8.41 36.28 -8.84
CA MET A 274 -9.50 36.17 -9.82
C MET A 274 -9.06 36.46 -11.27
N SER A 275 -7.96 37.19 -11.47
CA SER A 275 -7.42 37.53 -12.80
C SER A 275 -6.43 36.50 -13.35
N ALA A 276 -5.88 35.61 -12.50
CA ALA A 276 -4.94 34.57 -12.91
C ALA A 276 -5.62 33.24 -13.31
N PHE A 277 -6.92 33.04 -13.00
CA PHE A 277 -7.63 31.78 -13.24
C PHE A 277 -9.12 31.96 -13.58
N GLY A 278 -9.48 33.02 -14.31
CA GLY A 278 -10.82 33.19 -14.84
C GLY A 278 -11.13 32.13 -15.92
N PRO A 279 -12.34 31.52 -15.94
CA PRO A 279 -12.73 30.61 -17.01
C PRO A 279 -12.79 31.35 -18.34
N GLY A 280 -12.04 30.87 -19.33
CA GLY A 280 -12.09 31.38 -20.70
C GLY A 280 -13.46 31.14 -21.33
N ASP A 281 -13.92 32.14 -22.08
CA ASP A 281 -15.23 32.18 -22.72
C ASP A 281 -15.52 30.94 -23.60
N GLU A 282 -16.63 30.25 -23.29
CA GLU A 282 -17.25 29.28 -24.20
C GLU A 282 -18.06 30.05 -25.26
N GLU A 283 -17.57 30.10 -26.50
CA GLU A 283 -18.37 30.58 -27.65
C GLU A 283 -18.92 29.41 -28.49
N LYS A 284 -20.24 29.27 -28.42
CA LYS A 284 -21.22 28.83 -29.43
C LYS A 284 -21.01 27.50 -30.17
N ARG A 285 -21.96 26.61 -29.88
CA ARG A 285 -22.45 25.52 -30.74
C ARG A 285 -22.90 26.05 -32.11
N ASP A 286 -22.48 25.38 -33.17
CA ASP A 286 -23.34 25.20 -34.34
C ASP A 286 -23.22 23.76 -34.87
N ARG A 287 -24.36 23.20 -35.27
CA ARG A 287 -24.50 21.84 -35.82
C ARG A 287 -24.25 21.88 -37.32
N ARG A 288 -23.51 20.90 -37.85
CA ARG A 288 -23.93 20.09 -39.02
C ARG A 288 -22.92 18.99 -39.38
N ASP A 289 -23.48 17.79 -39.56
CA ASP A 289 -23.24 16.76 -40.57
C ASP A 289 -21.81 16.51 -41.10
N GLY A 290 -21.39 15.24 -41.09
CA GLY A 290 -20.28 14.80 -41.93
C GLY A 290 -19.74 13.43 -41.53
N VAL A 291 -19.96 12.45 -42.41
CA VAL A 291 -19.55 11.05 -42.33
C VAL A 291 -18.08 10.90 -42.79
N ASP A 292 -17.47 9.77 -42.41
CA ASP A 292 -16.29 9.10 -42.99
C ASP A 292 -14.88 9.29 -42.39
N SER A 293 -14.37 8.12 -41.98
CA SER A 293 -12.98 7.62 -42.04
C SER A 293 -11.90 8.27 -41.18
N TYR A 294 -11.22 7.46 -40.34
CA TYR A 294 -9.82 7.04 -40.56
C TYR A 294 -9.39 6.07 -39.45
N GLU A 295 -9.28 4.79 -39.80
CA GLU A 295 -8.34 3.85 -39.19
C GLU A 295 -6.92 4.40 -39.37
N GLN A 296 -6.13 4.43 -38.30
CA GLN A 296 -4.68 4.14 -38.26
C GLN A 296 -4.11 4.57 -36.90
N GLY A 297 -3.47 3.63 -36.18
CA GLY A 297 -2.70 3.99 -34.98
C GLY A 297 -2.34 2.90 -33.99
N LEU A 298 -2.66 1.63 -34.23
CA LEU A 298 -2.30 0.51 -33.35
C LEU A 298 -1.41 -0.50 -34.07
N GLY A 299 -0.12 -0.18 -34.20
CA GLY A 299 0.81 -1.13 -34.82
C GLY A 299 2.25 -0.67 -34.94
N LYS A 300 2.91 -0.25 -33.84
CA LYS A 300 4.39 -0.21 -33.75
C LYS A 300 4.86 -0.34 -32.29
N ALA A 301 4.84 -1.56 -31.74
CA ALA A 301 5.53 -1.87 -30.48
C ALA A 301 6.12 -3.30 -30.40
N PHE A 302 5.87 -4.18 -31.37
CA PHE A 302 6.44 -5.52 -31.38
C PHE A 302 7.06 -5.81 -32.74
N GLY A 303 8.36 -5.54 -32.84
CA GLY A 303 9.17 -5.91 -33.99
C GLY A 303 9.33 -7.43 -34.08
N LEU A 304 8.48 -8.05 -34.89
CA LEU A 304 8.70 -9.38 -35.43
C LEU A 304 9.01 -9.22 -36.92
N GLY A 305 10.26 -9.51 -37.25
CA GLY A 305 10.74 -9.56 -38.62
C GLY A 305 10.04 -10.67 -39.39
N ASP A 306 9.67 -10.30 -40.61
CA ASP A 306 9.12 -11.12 -41.68
C ASP A 306 10.09 -12.24 -42.06
N ASN A 307 9.56 -13.44 -42.28
CA ASN A 307 10.28 -14.57 -42.84
C ASN A 307 9.26 -15.42 -43.60
N SER A 308 9.01 -15.06 -44.87
CA SER A 308 8.29 -15.88 -45.82
C SER A 308 9.18 -16.18 -47.01
N MET A 309 9.37 -17.47 -47.26
CA MET A 309 10.01 -18.03 -48.45
C MET A 309 9.22 -17.66 -49.71
N GLY A 310 9.98 -17.40 -50.77
CA GLY A 310 9.58 -17.29 -52.18
C GLY A 310 10.84 -17.14 -53.02
#